data_AF-A0A0Q7K7Y1-F1
#
_entry.id   AF-A0A0Q7K7Y1-F1
#
_cell.length_a   1.000
_cell.length_b   1.000
_cell.length_c   1.000
_cell.angle_alpha   90.00
_cell.angle_beta   90.00
_cell.angle_gamma   90.00
#
_symmetry.space_group_name_H-M   'P 1'
#
loop_
_entity.id
_entity.type
_entity.pdbx_description
1 polymer ?
#
loop_
_entity_poly.entity_id
_entity_poly.type
_entity_poly.pdbx_seq_one_letter_code
_entity_poly.pdbx_strand_id
1 'polypeptide(L)'
;MLLKLSEVHRQTGVDVDALKMLIEDKLLVHGVERGRAGHVYLRADCLPTYQSLLGLLRKQLLHELRTAQKHIRRVEQEVEAVRNDLDLAVEDPDAPLGHDLLTLRTRSHDPRGSSLTSALSGLEFSAWAVRRYQDAVQRTQGLAHFQVD
;
A
#
# COMPACT_ATOMS: atom_id res chain seq x y z
N MET A 1 2.91 -10.35 30.60
CA MET A 1 3.09 -8.89 30.81
C MET A 1 2.73 -8.18 29.51
N LEU A 2 1.99 -7.06 29.57
CA LEU A 2 1.63 -6.27 28.40
C LEU A 2 2.52 -5.04 28.29
N LEU A 3 3.01 -4.77 27.08
CA LEU A 3 3.92 -3.68 26.76
C LEU A 3 3.24 -2.67 25.85
N LYS A 4 3.45 -1.38 26.15
CA LYS A 4 3.10 -0.29 25.24
C LYS A 4 4.02 -0.31 24.03
N LEU A 5 3.56 0.21 22.89
CA LEU A 5 4.39 0.28 21.67
C LEU A 5 5.72 1.03 21.88
N SER A 6 5.78 2.03 22.76
CA SER A 6 7.03 2.70 23.12
C SER A 6 8.01 1.82 23.90
N GLU A 7 7.51 0.86 24.69
CA GLU A 7 8.34 -0.16 25.34
C GLU A 7 8.80 -1.21 24.35
N VAL A 8 7.93 -1.63 23.43
CA VAL A 8 8.29 -2.53 22.32
C VAL A 8 9.35 -1.91 21.43
N HIS A 9 9.22 -0.62 21.09
CA HIS A 9 10.23 0.13 20.36
C HIS A 9 11.58 0.08 21.07
N ARG A 10 11.63 0.36 22.39
CA ARG A 10 12.87 0.29 23.17
C ARG A 10 13.50 -1.09 23.19
N GLN A 11 12.69 -2.16 23.15
CA GLN A 11 13.19 -3.54 23.18
C GLN A 11 13.58 -4.09 21.80
N THR A 12 12.91 -3.65 20.74
CA THR A 12 13.07 -4.20 19.38
C THR A 12 13.84 -3.30 18.44
N GLY A 13 14.03 -2.01 18.77
CA GLY A 13 14.66 -1.01 17.89
C GLY A 13 13.79 -0.56 16.71
N VAL A 14 12.56 -1.10 16.57
CA VAL A 14 11.64 -0.74 15.48
C VAL A 14 10.79 0.46 15.87
N ASP A 15 10.65 1.41 14.94
CA ASP A 15 9.88 2.64 15.15
C ASP A 15 8.42 2.37 15.56
N VAL A 16 7.87 3.22 16.43
CA VAL A 16 6.51 3.07 16.95
C VAL A 16 5.46 3.16 15.84
N ASP A 17 5.65 4.04 14.85
CA ASP A 17 4.69 4.17 13.76
C ASP A 17 4.79 3.00 12.77
N ALA A 18 5.99 2.43 12.57
CA ALA A 18 6.14 1.17 11.84
C ALA A 18 5.43 0.01 12.54
N LEU A 19 5.51 -0.08 13.88
CA LEU A 19 4.76 -1.08 14.66
C LEU A 19 3.24 -0.90 14.51
N LYS A 20 2.72 0.34 14.62
CA LYS A 20 1.30 0.62 14.40
C LYS A 20 0.85 0.21 13.00
N MET A 21 1.64 0.57 11.99
CA MET A 21 1.39 0.24 10.58
C MET A 21 1.25 -1.27 10.38
N LEU A 22 2.20 -2.07 10.90
CA LEU A 22 2.12 -3.53 10.82
C LEU A 22 0.88 -4.10 11.51
N ILE A 23 0.41 -3.48 12.60
CA ILE A 23 -0.78 -3.94 13.34
C ILE A 23 -2.07 -3.55 12.61
N GLU A 24 -2.15 -2.31 12.12
CA GLU A 24 -3.28 -1.80 11.33
C GLU A 24 -3.49 -2.63 10.06
N ASP A 25 -2.38 -2.95 9.37
CA ASP A 25 -2.38 -3.73 8.15
C ASP A 25 -2.44 -5.25 8.42
N LYS A 26 -2.63 -5.65 9.69
CA LYS A 26 -2.78 -7.05 10.16
C LYS A 26 -1.61 -7.96 9.79
N LEU A 27 -0.40 -7.40 9.70
CA LEU A 27 0.85 -8.12 9.48
C LEU A 27 1.49 -8.56 10.80
N LEU A 28 1.30 -7.79 11.86
CA LEU A 28 1.70 -8.13 13.22
C LEU A 28 0.44 -8.38 14.06
N VAL A 29 0.12 -9.66 14.25
CA VAL A 29 -1.15 -10.09 14.88
C VAL A 29 -0.91 -10.87 16.17
N HIS A 30 0.17 -11.65 16.22
CA HIS A 30 0.45 -12.51 17.37
C HIS A 30 0.86 -11.67 18.58
N GLY A 31 0.22 -11.93 19.73
CA GLY A 31 0.49 -11.23 20.98
C GLY A 31 -0.05 -9.80 21.04
N VAL A 32 -0.78 -9.32 20.02
CA VAL A 32 -1.40 -7.99 20.02
C VAL A 32 -2.70 -8.01 20.83
N GLU A 33 -2.80 -7.10 21.79
CA GLU A 33 -4.00 -6.92 22.61
C GLU A 33 -4.48 -5.46 22.56
N ARG A 34 -5.80 -5.26 22.56
CA ARG A 34 -6.41 -3.93 22.58
C ARG A 34 -7.07 -3.68 23.93
N GLY A 35 -6.67 -2.60 24.59
CA GLY A 35 -7.30 -2.14 25.82
C GLY A 35 -8.68 -1.53 25.58
N ARG A 36 -9.43 -1.27 26.65
CA ARG A 36 -10.81 -0.71 26.59
C ARG A 36 -10.92 0.63 25.85
N ALA A 37 -9.86 1.44 25.87
CA ALA A 37 -9.80 2.73 25.17
C ALA A 37 -9.19 2.64 23.76
N GLY A 38 -9.01 1.42 23.22
CA GLY A 38 -8.43 1.21 21.88
C GLY A 38 -6.90 1.27 21.81
N HIS A 39 -6.21 1.52 22.93
CA HIS A 39 -4.76 1.43 23.00
C HIS A 39 -4.28 0.03 22.66
N VAL A 40 -3.21 -0.04 21.86
CA VAL A 40 -2.61 -1.29 21.40
C VAL A 40 -1.42 -1.64 22.29
N TYR A 41 -1.39 -2.89 22.72
CA TYR A 41 -0.33 -3.48 23.54
C TYR A 41 0.20 -4.74 22.88
N LEU A 42 1.45 -5.11 23.19
CA LEU A 42 1.99 -6.43 22.85
C LEU A 42 2.34 -7.22 24.12
N ARG A 43 2.08 -8.51 24.08
CA ARG A 43 2.56 -9.46 25.05
C ARG A 43 4.09 -9.57 25.00
N ALA A 44 4.73 -9.39 26.15
CA ALA A 44 6.19 -9.42 26.28
C ALA A 44 6.81 -10.77 25.86
N ASP A 45 6.11 -11.87 26.10
CA ASP A 45 6.52 -13.23 25.76
C ASP A 45 6.31 -13.59 24.28
N CYS A 46 5.68 -12.70 23.52
CA CYS A 46 5.39 -12.87 22.10
C CYS A 46 6.11 -11.83 21.22
N LEU A 47 7.12 -11.13 21.76
CA LEU A 47 7.78 -10.07 21.02
C LEU A 47 8.57 -10.62 19.82
N PRO A 48 8.28 -10.15 18.59
CA PRO A 48 9.08 -10.50 17.43
C PRO A 48 10.45 -9.82 17.50
N THR A 49 11.44 -10.47 16.90
CA THR A 49 12.79 -9.89 16.79
C THR A 49 12.81 -8.71 15.82
N TYR A 50 13.82 -7.84 15.94
CA TYR A 50 14.09 -6.77 14.97
C TYR A 50 14.11 -7.29 13.53
N GLN A 51 14.82 -8.39 13.27
CA GLN A 51 14.94 -8.98 11.94
C GLN A 51 13.60 -9.50 11.42
N SER A 52 12.76 -10.07 12.30
CA SER A 52 11.41 -10.51 11.93
C SER A 52 10.53 -9.33 11.52
N LEU A 53 10.53 -8.24 12.30
CA LEU A 53 9.76 -7.03 12.01
C LEU A 53 10.25 -6.31 10.74
N LEU A 54 11.56 -6.15 10.57
CA LEU A 54 12.14 -5.59 9.34
C LEU A 54 11.82 -6.47 8.12
N GLY A 55 11.82 -7.79 8.30
CA GLY A 55 11.40 -8.76 7.30
C GLY A 55 9.94 -8.55 6.86
N LEU A 56 9.03 -8.33 7.82
CA LEU A 56 7.62 -8.02 7.52
C LEU A 56 7.48 -6.72 6.71
N LEU A 57 8.15 -5.64 7.13
CA LEU A 57 8.13 -4.36 6.42
C LEU A 57 8.65 -4.49 4.98
N ARG A 58 9.79 -5.17 4.78
CA ARG A 58 10.36 -5.39 3.44
C ARG A 58 9.47 -6.27 2.56
N LYS A 59 8.87 -7.32 3.14
CA LYS A 59 7.95 -8.20 2.42
C LYS A 59 6.72 -7.42 1.95
N GLN A 60 6.17 -6.55 2.79
CA GLN A 60 5.04 -5.72 2.41
C GLN A 60 5.43 -4.65 1.39
N LEU A 61 6.59 -4.00 1.53
CA LEU A 61 7.11 -3.08 0.51
C LEU A 61 7.21 -3.76 -0.86
N LEU A 62 7.76 -4.98 -0.92
CA LEU A 62 7.83 -5.75 -2.16
C LEU A 62 6.45 -6.11 -2.70
N HIS A 63 5.49 -6.42 -1.82
CA HIS A 63 4.11 -6.65 -2.21
C HIS A 63 3.51 -5.39 -2.88
N GLU A 64 3.63 -4.23 -2.24
CA GLU A 64 3.10 -2.96 -2.76
C GLU A 64 3.77 -2.55 -4.07
N LEU A 65 5.08 -2.75 -4.22
CA LEU A 65 5.78 -2.52 -5.49
C LEU A 65 5.22 -3.39 -6.63
N ARG A 66 4.94 -4.67 -6.35
CA ARG A 66 4.32 -5.58 -7.33
C ARG A 66 2.88 -5.19 -7.64
N THR A 67 2.15 -4.68 -6.65
CA THR A 67 0.79 -4.17 -6.83
C THR A 67 0.80 -2.89 -7.69
N ALA A 68 1.71 -1.95 -7.44
CA ALA A 68 1.88 -0.76 -8.26
C ALA A 68 2.22 -1.11 -9.72
N GLN A 69 3.10 -2.10 -9.95
CA GLN A 69 3.39 -2.61 -11.30
C GLN A 69 2.14 -3.15 -12.02
N LYS A 70 1.22 -3.80 -11.29
CA LYS A 70 -0.06 -4.27 -11.88
C LYS A 70 -0.95 -3.08 -12.24
N HIS A 71 -1.01 -2.05 -11.39
CA HIS A 71 -1.80 -0.85 -11.68
C HIS A 71 -1.24 -0.05 -12.86
N ILE A 72 0.09 0.03 -13.03
CA ILE A 72 0.70 0.64 -14.24
C ILE A 72 0.24 -0.09 -15.50
N ARG A 73 0.35 -1.43 -15.53
CA ARG A 73 -0.13 -2.22 -16.68
C ARG A 73 -1.62 -2.01 -16.95
N ARG A 74 -2.41 -1.81 -15.90
CA ARG A 74 -3.83 -1.49 -16.07
C ARG A 74 -4.01 -0.12 -16.70
N VAL A 75 -3.31 0.91 -16.24
CA VAL A 75 -3.33 2.24 -16.86
C VAL A 75 -2.94 2.17 -18.34
N GLU A 76 -1.87 1.43 -18.68
CA GLU A 76 -1.45 1.23 -20.07
C GLU A 76 -2.57 0.63 -20.93
N GLN A 77 -3.29 -0.38 -20.43
CA GLN A 77 -4.43 -0.98 -21.13
C GLN A 77 -5.59 0.00 -21.34
N GLU A 78 -5.94 0.80 -20.33
CA GLU A 78 -7.02 1.78 -20.46
C GLU A 78 -6.64 2.92 -21.43
N VAL A 79 -5.38 3.35 -21.43
CA VAL A 79 -4.89 4.35 -22.40
C VAL A 79 -4.94 3.79 -23.82
N GLU A 80 -4.55 2.53 -24.01
CA GLU A 80 -4.63 1.86 -25.31
C GLU A 80 -6.07 1.76 -25.81
N ALA A 81 -7.02 1.41 -24.93
CA ALA A 81 -8.44 1.34 -25.26
C ALA A 81 -8.98 2.70 -25.71
N VAL A 82 -8.68 3.77 -24.97
CA VAL A 82 -9.04 5.15 -25.35
C VAL A 82 -8.40 5.56 -26.68
N ARG A 83 -7.15 5.16 -26.93
CA ARG A 83 -6.48 5.45 -28.21
C ARG A 83 -7.20 4.77 -29.37
N ASN A 84 -7.58 3.50 -29.21
CA ASN A 84 -8.31 2.77 -30.26
C ASN A 84 -9.66 3.44 -30.57
N ASP A 85 -10.39 3.90 -29.55
CA ASP A 85 -11.64 4.66 -29.74
C ASP A 85 -11.42 5.98 -30.49
N LEU A 86 -10.29 6.66 -30.26
CA LEU A 86 -9.92 7.87 -31.00
C LEU A 86 -9.57 7.57 -32.46
N ASP A 87 -8.77 6.54 -32.69
CA ASP A 87 -8.36 6.15 -34.04
C ASP A 87 -9.61 5.79 -34.88
N LEU A 88 -10.57 5.05 -34.31
CA LEU A 88 -11.85 4.76 -34.95
C LEU A 88 -12.67 6.01 -35.25
N ALA A 89 -12.72 6.97 -34.32
CA ALA A 89 -13.44 8.23 -34.53
C ALA A 89 -12.78 9.13 -35.59
N VAL A 90 -11.48 8.99 -35.81
CA VAL A 90 -10.77 9.66 -36.91
C VAL A 90 -11.04 8.97 -38.25
N GLU A 91 -11.08 7.64 -38.26
CA GLU A 91 -11.38 6.84 -39.45
C GLU A 91 -12.82 7.02 -39.94
N ASP A 92 -13.79 7.11 -39.02
CA ASP A 92 -15.20 7.36 -39.32
C ASP A 92 -15.80 8.42 -38.35
N PRO A 93 -15.68 9.71 -38.68
CA PRO A 93 -16.15 10.79 -37.81
C PRO A 93 -17.66 10.86 -37.60
N ASP A 94 -18.45 10.21 -38.48
CA ASP A 94 -19.91 10.19 -38.38
C ASP A 94 -20.41 9.03 -37.49
N ALA A 95 -19.53 8.09 -37.13
CA ALA A 95 -19.85 6.98 -36.24
C ALA A 95 -19.99 7.43 -34.77
N PRO A 96 -20.76 6.68 -33.95
CA PRO A 96 -20.79 6.91 -32.51
C PRO A 96 -19.40 6.78 -31.88
N LEU A 97 -19.06 7.69 -30.96
CA LEU A 97 -17.83 7.62 -30.18
C LEU A 97 -17.79 6.33 -29.34
N GLY A 98 -16.60 5.74 -29.27
CA GLY A 98 -16.37 4.52 -28.50
C GLY A 98 -16.58 4.68 -27.00
N HIS A 99 -16.82 3.54 -26.34
CA HIS A 99 -17.25 3.48 -24.95
C HIS A 99 -16.17 3.97 -23.96
N ASP A 100 -14.91 3.63 -24.21
CA ASP A 100 -13.80 3.95 -23.30
C ASP A 100 -13.50 5.46 -23.34
N LEU A 101 -13.67 6.09 -24.51
CA LEU A 101 -13.59 7.54 -24.64
C LEU A 101 -14.73 8.25 -23.90
N LEU A 102 -15.96 7.76 -24.00
CA LEU A 102 -17.13 8.34 -23.32
C LEU A 102 -17.08 8.16 -21.80
N THR A 103 -16.43 7.10 -21.30
CA THR A 103 -16.37 6.77 -19.87
C THR A 103 -15.06 7.18 -19.19
N LEU A 104 -14.17 7.88 -19.91
CA LEU A 104 -12.84 8.27 -19.46
C LEU A 104 -12.81 8.93 -18.06
N ARG A 105 -13.80 9.79 -17.77
CA ARG A 105 -13.93 10.52 -16.49
C ARG A 105 -14.94 9.91 -15.52
N THR A 106 -15.73 8.92 -15.93
CA THR A 106 -16.71 8.31 -15.02
C THR A 106 -16.00 7.36 -14.07
N ARG A 107 -16.09 7.64 -12.77
CA ARG A 107 -15.79 6.63 -11.74
C ARG A 107 -16.83 5.53 -11.86
N SER A 108 -16.55 4.53 -12.69
CA SER A 108 -17.38 3.34 -12.76
C SER A 108 -17.53 2.76 -11.35
N HIS A 109 -18.78 2.63 -10.91
CA HIS A 109 -19.14 1.88 -9.70
C HIS A 109 -19.30 0.38 -10.01
N ASP A 110 -19.20 0.00 -11.29
CA ASP A 110 -19.17 -1.40 -11.69
C ASP A 110 -17.74 -1.93 -11.46
N PRO A 111 -17.54 -2.93 -10.58
CA PRO A 111 -16.24 -3.59 -10.39
C PRO A 111 -15.71 -4.28 -11.65
N ARG A 112 -16.51 -4.41 -12.71
CA ARG A 112 -16.12 -4.90 -14.05
C ARG A 112 -15.97 -3.80 -15.09
N GLY A 113 -16.61 -2.65 -14.90
CA GLY A 113 -16.42 -1.47 -15.75
C GLY A 113 -15.14 -0.78 -15.31
N SER A 114 -14.03 -1.03 -16.00
CA SER A 114 -12.83 -0.23 -15.78
C SER A 114 -12.92 1.06 -16.57
N SER A 115 -12.38 2.10 -15.96
CA SER A 115 -12.08 3.35 -16.66
C SER A 115 -10.63 3.73 -16.38
N LEU A 116 -10.05 4.53 -17.26
CA LEU A 116 -8.75 5.17 -17.02
C LEU A 116 -8.69 5.86 -15.65
N THR A 117 -9.76 6.56 -15.25
CA THR A 117 -9.86 7.20 -13.92
C THR A 117 -9.70 6.18 -12.78
N SER A 118 -10.38 5.03 -12.86
CA SER A 118 -10.26 3.97 -11.84
C SER A 118 -8.87 3.36 -11.78
N ALA A 119 -8.22 3.17 -12.94
CA ALA A 119 -6.86 2.64 -13.03
C ALA A 119 -5.84 3.60 -12.41
N LEU A 120 -5.97 4.90 -12.70
CA LEU A 120 -5.15 5.95 -12.11
C LEU A 120 -5.33 6.06 -10.59
N SER A 121 -6.56 5.98 -10.09
CA SER A 121 -6.83 5.95 -8.64
C SER A 121 -6.19 4.75 -7.95
N GLY A 122 -6.23 3.56 -8.58
CA GLY A 122 -5.53 2.37 -8.07
C GLY A 122 -4.02 2.55 -8.01
N LEU A 123 -3.43 3.16 -9.07
CA LEU A 123 -2.01 3.49 -9.09
C LEU A 123 -1.65 4.49 -7.99
N GLU A 124 -2.42 5.55 -7.81
CA GLU A 124 -2.21 6.55 -6.76
C GLU A 124 -2.20 5.92 -5.37
N PHE A 125 -3.19 5.07 -5.07
CA PHE A 125 -3.26 4.34 -3.80
C PHE A 125 -2.02 3.47 -3.57
N SER A 126 -1.62 2.69 -4.58
CA SER A 126 -0.42 1.85 -4.48
C SER A 126 0.87 2.67 -4.32
N ALA A 127 0.99 3.82 -4.98
CA ALA A 127 2.14 4.71 -4.83
C ALA A 127 2.22 5.33 -3.43
N TRP A 128 1.08 5.64 -2.81
CA TRP A 128 1.03 6.03 -1.40
C TRP A 128 1.50 4.90 -0.49
N ALA A 129 1.00 3.66 -0.69
CA ALA A 129 1.39 2.51 0.11
C ALA A 129 2.89 2.19 -0.02
N VAL A 130 3.44 2.24 -1.23
CA VAL A 130 4.88 2.08 -1.48
C VAL A 130 5.70 3.10 -0.68
N ARG A 131 5.35 4.39 -0.74
CA ARG A 131 6.04 5.44 0.02
C ARG A 131 5.97 5.19 1.53
N ARG A 132 4.77 4.90 2.03
CA ARG A 132 4.53 4.59 3.45
C ARG A 132 5.44 3.46 3.96
N TYR A 133 5.54 2.36 3.21
CA TYR A 133 6.38 1.21 3.59
C TYR A 133 7.87 1.45 3.37
N GLN A 134 8.26 2.19 2.32
CA GLN A 134 9.65 2.56 2.08
C GLN A 134 10.18 3.43 3.23
N ASP A 135 9.41 4.44 3.65
CA ASP A 135 9.78 5.32 4.76
C ASP A 135 9.87 4.55 6.08
N ALA A 136 8.98 3.57 6.31
CA ALA A 136 9.05 2.71 7.50
C ALA A 136 10.31 1.82 7.52
N VAL A 137 10.68 1.25 6.36
CA VAL A 137 11.92 0.47 6.22
C VAL A 137 13.14 1.36 6.46
N GLN A 138 13.21 2.53 5.83
CA GLN A 138 14.34 3.46 5.97
C GLN A 138 14.49 3.98 7.40
N ARG A 139 13.40 4.38 8.07
CA ARG A 139 13.45 4.81 9.47
C ARG A 139 13.93 3.69 10.39
N THR A 140 13.41 2.47 10.21
CA THR A 140 13.80 1.31 11.02
C THR A 140 15.29 0.98 10.85
N GLN A 141 15.81 1.06 9.63
CA GLN A 141 17.24 0.84 9.36
C GLN A 141 18.13 2.01 9.82
N GLY A 142 17.65 3.26 9.71
CA GLY A 142 18.37 4.45 10.17
C GLY A 142 18.50 4.50 11.70
N LEU A 143 17.47 4.06 12.43
CA LEU A 143 17.52 3.94 13.90
C LEU A 143 18.55 2.91 14.37
N ALA A 144 18.79 1.84 13.60
CA ALA A 144 19.81 0.85 13.92
C ALA A 144 21.24 1.42 13.85
N HIS A 145 21.47 2.50 13.09
CA HIS A 145 22.77 3.19 13.06
C HIS A 145 23.03 4.09 14.29
N PHE A 146 21.99 4.49 15.03
CA PHE A 146 22.13 5.34 16.23
C PHE A 146 22.19 4.56 17.55
N GLN A 147 22.01 3.23 17.52
CA GLN A 147 22.07 2.36 18.72
C GLN A 147 23.42 1.64 18.89
N VAL A 148 24.38 1.90 18.00
CA VAL A 148 25.75 1.38 18.04
C VAL A 148 26.70 2.55 18.25
N ASP A 149 26.57 3.25 19.37
CA ASP A 149 27.55 4.22 19.90
C ASP A 149 27.41 4.26 21.44
#